data_AF-A0A9E1M3M0-F1
#
_entry.id   AF-A0A9E1M3M0-F1
#
_cell.length_a   1.000
_cell.length_b   1.000
_cell.length_c   1.000
_cell.angle_alpha   90.00
_cell.angle_beta   90.00
_cell.angle_gamma   90.00
#
_symmetry.space_group_name_H-M   'P 1'
#
loop_
_entity.id
_entity.type
_entity.pdbx_description
1 polymer ?
#
loop_
_entity_poly.entity_id
_entity_poly.type
_entity_poly.pdbx_seq_one_letter_code
_entity_poly.pdbx_strand_id
1 'polypeptide(L)'
;MNLRVRPKLIAAFLIIGILPFAIIGIISLVQTKAALNTASFNQLEGVRGIKKAQIDKFFEERQGDANVLAETATTLMEEAFAKLDAIRAIKQGQIKSYLDGIRQDTQIMANNKGVGDAMGAFTKTWGELGGGHTDTLQSLYITKNKHKTGEKHMLDAASDGSGYSKTHGKYHPWFRQWLLEREYYDVFLVDRSGNVIYSVYKELDYATNLKTGKWKKSGLADVFLKIEKSHKKDQVAFSDLAPYAPSAGAPAGFIAAPIYNGNSYDGALIVQMPLGKINAIMSERTGLGKTGETYLVGPDKLMRSDSFLDPKHHTVTASFADQTKGKADTEAVRLALKGETASDIIIDYNGNPVLSSFSPLDFMGVRWTVLAEIDVAEAFVPTSADGKEFYKKYVDAYGYYDLFLIMPDGYIFYTAFREPDYQTNIISGKYKDSNLGDLMREVLKTKKFGIADFAPYAPSKGAPAGFVAMPIIHPEDKELEMVIALQLSLDAINSVMQQREGMGETGETYLIGSDKLMRSDSFLDPTGHSVSASFANPETGSVTSDAAIRALAGETGSDIVIDYNGNP
;
A
#
# COMPACT_ATOMS: atom_id res chain seq x y z
N MET A 1 51.57 -89.84 41.09
CA MET A 1 50.38 -90.23 41.89
C MET A 1 49.39 -90.92 40.94
N ASN A 2 49.30 -92.25 40.99
CA ASN A 2 48.47 -93.04 40.06
C ASN A 2 47.01 -93.07 40.54
N LEU A 3 46.14 -92.28 39.89
CA LEU A 3 44.69 -92.34 40.11
C LEU A 3 44.10 -93.65 39.57
N ARG A 4 43.20 -94.30 40.33
CA ARG A 4 42.44 -95.50 39.95
C ARG A 4 41.60 -95.24 38.67
N VAL A 5 41.31 -96.28 37.87
CA VAL A 5 40.67 -96.17 36.52
C VAL A 5 39.27 -95.52 36.53
N ARG A 6 38.48 -95.72 37.61
CA ARG A 6 37.10 -95.24 37.74
C ARG A 6 36.98 -93.70 37.67
N PRO A 7 37.73 -92.89 38.44
CA PRO A 7 37.69 -91.42 38.32
C PRO A 7 38.18 -90.88 36.96
N LYS A 8 39.09 -91.59 36.25
CA LYS A 8 39.51 -91.18 34.90
C LYS A 8 38.37 -91.30 33.88
N LEU A 9 37.61 -92.40 33.92
CA LEU A 9 36.44 -92.59 33.05
C LEU A 9 35.34 -91.57 33.36
N ILE A 10 35.05 -91.31 34.65
CA ILE A 10 34.05 -90.31 35.05
C ILE A 10 34.45 -88.91 34.58
N ALA A 11 35.72 -88.51 34.74
CA ALA A 11 36.22 -87.22 34.24
C ALA A 11 36.14 -87.11 32.71
N ALA A 12 36.49 -88.18 31.98
CA ALA A 12 36.38 -88.20 30.52
C ALA A 12 34.93 -88.08 30.04
N PHE A 13 33.98 -88.79 30.66
CA PHE A 13 32.55 -88.65 30.36
C PHE A 13 31.99 -87.27 30.73
N LEU A 14 32.43 -86.69 31.85
CA LEU A 14 32.07 -85.32 32.25
C LEU A 14 32.57 -84.28 31.24
N ILE A 15 33.80 -84.42 30.74
CA ILE A 15 34.35 -83.51 29.74
C ILE A 15 33.59 -83.67 28.41
N ILE A 16 33.33 -84.90 27.96
CA ILE A 16 32.59 -85.16 26.71
C ILE A 16 31.13 -84.68 26.80
N GLY A 17 30.52 -84.70 27.98
CA GLY A 17 29.17 -84.17 28.19
C GLY A 17 29.16 -82.65 28.34
N ILE A 18 29.91 -82.09 29.29
CA ILE A 18 29.81 -80.68 29.67
C ILE A 18 30.50 -79.76 28.66
N LEU A 19 31.64 -80.16 28.10
CA LEU A 19 32.44 -79.27 27.25
C LEU A 19 31.68 -78.89 25.95
N PRO A 20 31.04 -79.82 25.21
CA PRO A 20 30.24 -79.45 24.04
C PRO A 20 29.01 -78.61 24.40
N PHE A 21 28.32 -78.90 25.51
CA PHE A 21 27.20 -78.07 25.97
C PHE A 21 27.63 -76.66 26.34
N ALA A 22 28.78 -76.48 27.00
CA ALA A 22 29.35 -75.17 27.31
C ALA A 22 29.74 -74.42 26.03
N ILE A 23 30.35 -75.11 25.06
CA ILE A 23 30.71 -74.51 23.76
C ILE A 23 29.45 -74.08 23.00
N ILE A 24 28.44 -74.94 22.89
CA ILE A 24 27.16 -74.60 22.25
C ILE A 24 26.49 -73.44 22.98
N GLY A 25 26.50 -73.44 24.32
CA GLY A 25 25.97 -72.35 25.13
C GLY A 25 26.68 -71.02 24.84
N ILE A 26 28.02 -71.01 24.78
CA ILE A 26 28.81 -69.82 24.45
C ILE A 26 28.52 -69.34 23.03
N ILE A 27 28.52 -70.24 22.04
CA ILE A 27 28.21 -69.89 20.64
C ILE A 27 26.79 -69.33 20.52
N SER A 28 25.82 -69.98 21.16
CA SER A 28 24.42 -69.54 21.18
C SER A 28 24.28 -68.17 21.84
N LEU A 29 24.97 -67.92 22.97
CA LEU A 29 24.98 -66.62 23.63
C LEU A 29 25.59 -65.53 22.74
N VAL A 30 26.71 -65.82 22.07
CA VAL A 30 27.38 -64.89 21.15
C VAL A 30 26.50 -64.59 19.95
N GLN A 31 25.88 -65.61 19.33
CA GLN A 31 24.97 -65.44 18.20
C GLN A 31 23.69 -64.70 18.58
N THR A 32 23.10 -65.02 19.72
CA THR A 32 21.88 -64.35 20.21
C THR A 32 22.17 -62.88 20.52
N LYS A 33 23.31 -62.59 21.15
CA LYS A 33 23.74 -61.21 21.41
C LYS A 33 23.98 -60.44 20.11
N ALA A 34 24.65 -61.04 19.13
CA ALA A 34 24.86 -60.43 17.83
C ALA A 34 23.53 -60.16 17.10
N ALA A 35 22.62 -61.14 17.06
CA ALA A 35 21.32 -61.01 16.43
C ALA A 35 20.43 -59.95 17.12
N LEU A 36 20.44 -59.88 18.45
CA LEU A 36 19.74 -58.84 19.22
C LEU A 36 20.30 -57.45 18.91
N ASN A 37 21.63 -57.29 18.89
CA ASN A 37 22.27 -56.02 18.53
C ASN A 37 21.88 -55.58 17.11
N THR A 38 21.95 -56.48 16.13
CA THR A 38 21.53 -56.19 14.75
C THR A 38 20.05 -55.82 14.69
N ALA A 39 19.18 -56.52 15.42
CA ALA A 39 17.76 -56.16 15.47
C ALA A 39 17.52 -54.78 16.08
N SER A 40 18.23 -54.42 17.16
CA SER A 40 18.16 -53.09 17.77
C SER A 40 18.66 -52.00 16.83
N PHE A 41 19.76 -52.21 16.11
CA PHE A 41 20.26 -51.24 15.13
C PHE A 41 19.29 -51.07 13.95
N ASN A 42 18.77 -52.16 13.39
CA ASN A 42 17.78 -52.09 12.32
C ASN A 42 16.51 -51.33 12.75
N GLN A 43 16.08 -51.48 14.00
CA GLN A 43 14.96 -50.73 14.58
C GLN A 43 15.28 -49.22 14.60
N LEU A 44 16.45 -48.83 15.12
CA LEU A 44 16.88 -47.43 15.17
C LEU A 44 17.05 -46.81 13.78
N GLU A 45 17.60 -47.56 12.83
CA GLU A 45 17.70 -47.12 11.44
C GLU A 45 16.33 -46.93 10.79
N GLY A 46 15.39 -47.83 11.07
CA GLY A 46 13.99 -47.71 10.65
C GLY A 46 13.34 -46.44 11.21
N VAL A 47 13.47 -46.20 12.52
CA VAL A 47 12.93 -44.99 13.16
C VAL A 47 13.59 -43.74 12.58
N ARG A 48 14.92 -43.68 12.49
CA ARG A 48 15.65 -42.57 11.87
C ARG A 48 15.17 -42.31 10.44
N GLY A 49 14.98 -43.36 9.64
CA GLY A 49 14.47 -43.25 8.27
C GLY A 49 13.07 -42.65 8.20
N ILE A 50 12.17 -43.08 9.10
CA ILE A 50 10.82 -42.52 9.22
C ILE A 50 10.88 -41.05 9.64
N LYS A 51 11.69 -40.70 10.66
CA LYS A 51 11.86 -39.31 11.12
C LYS A 51 12.39 -38.42 10.01
N LYS A 52 13.44 -38.86 9.30
CA LYS A 52 13.98 -38.13 8.16
C LYS A 52 12.90 -37.86 7.12
N ALA A 53 12.13 -38.88 6.72
CA ALA A 53 11.06 -38.73 5.74
C ALA A 53 9.95 -37.77 6.23
N GLN A 54 9.61 -37.80 7.52
CA GLN A 54 8.64 -36.86 8.09
C GLN A 54 9.15 -35.41 8.11
N ILE A 55 10.44 -35.19 8.38
CA ILE A 55 11.06 -33.87 8.36
C ILE A 55 11.23 -33.34 6.93
N ASP A 56 11.66 -34.18 5.98
CA ASP A 56 11.71 -33.82 4.57
C ASP A 56 10.32 -33.39 4.08
N LYS A 57 9.29 -34.19 4.39
CA LYS A 57 7.89 -33.88 4.09
C LYS A 57 7.42 -32.59 4.76
N PHE A 58 7.82 -32.32 6.00
CA PHE A 58 7.48 -31.09 6.69
C PHE A 58 7.95 -29.88 5.89
N PHE A 59 9.20 -29.83 5.44
CA PHE A 59 9.71 -28.70 4.64
C PHE A 59 9.07 -28.62 3.24
N GLU A 60 8.79 -29.75 2.59
CA GLU A 60 8.03 -29.78 1.33
C GLU A 60 6.62 -29.19 1.51
N GLU A 61 5.93 -29.53 2.62
CA GLU A 61 4.63 -28.95 2.97
C GLU A 61 4.74 -27.44 3.22
N ARG A 62 5.77 -26.95 3.93
CA ARG A 62 6.01 -25.51 4.14
C ARG A 62 6.26 -24.76 2.82
N GLN A 63 6.96 -25.37 1.88
CA GLN A 63 7.13 -24.80 0.54
C GLN A 63 5.80 -24.74 -0.23
N GLY A 64 4.99 -25.81 -0.15
CA GLY A 64 3.65 -25.85 -0.74
C GLY A 64 2.71 -24.80 -0.14
N ASP A 65 2.70 -24.67 1.18
CA ASP A 65 1.94 -23.67 1.93
C ASP A 65 2.32 -22.24 1.50
N ALA A 66 3.63 -21.95 1.45
CA ALA A 66 4.13 -20.65 1.01
C ALA A 66 3.77 -20.36 -0.47
N ASN A 67 3.74 -21.37 -1.33
CA ASN A 67 3.30 -21.23 -2.73
C ASN A 67 1.81 -20.89 -2.82
N VAL A 68 0.95 -21.59 -2.06
CA VAL A 68 -0.50 -21.30 -2.04
C VAL A 68 -0.77 -19.88 -1.53
N LEU A 69 -0.06 -19.46 -0.48
CA LEU A 69 -0.17 -18.09 0.03
C LEU A 69 0.30 -17.06 -1.01
N ALA A 70 1.38 -17.36 -1.73
CA ALA A 70 1.90 -16.49 -2.78
C ALA A 70 0.89 -16.31 -3.92
N GLU A 71 0.33 -17.41 -4.43
CA GLU A 71 -0.71 -17.38 -5.47
C GLU A 71 -1.97 -16.63 -5.01
N THR A 72 -2.37 -16.81 -3.74
CA THR A 72 -3.51 -16.10 -3.16
C THR A 72 -3.24 -14.59 -3.11
N ALA A 73 -2.06 -14.18 -2.65
CA ALA A 73 -1.67 -12.78 -2.58
C ALA A 73 -1.59 -12.14 -3.97
N THR A 74 -1.02 -12.83 -4.96
CA THR A 74 -1.01 -12.37 -6.37
C THR A 74 -2.43 -12.14 -6.87
N THR A 75 -3.35 -13.07 -6.64
CA THR A 75 -4.74 -12.93 -7.07
C THR A 75 -5.42 -11.72 -6.41
N LEU A 76 -5.28 -11.57 -5.09
CA LEU A 76 -5.83 -10.43 -4.36
C LEU A 76 -5.28 -9.09 -4.87
N MET A 77 -4.02 -9.08 -5.26
CA MET A 77 -3.36 -7.90 -5.77
C MET A 77 -3.80 -7.52 -7.19
N GLU A 78 -3.91 -8.50 -8.09
CA GLU A 78 -4.49 -8.27 -9.43
C GLU A 78 -5.93 -7.72 -9.33
N GLU A 79 -6.75 -8.28 -8.43
CA GLU A 79 -8.11 -7.80 -8.17
C GLU A 79 -8.13 -6.37 -7.62
N ALA A 80 -7.23 -6.06 -6.69
CA ALA A 80 -7.11 -4.73 -6.09
C ALA A 80 -6.70 -3.67 -7.14
N PHE A 81 -5.70 -3.95 -7.97
CA PHE A 81 -5.29 -3.06 -9.05
C PHE A 81 -6.38 -2.86 -10.09
N ALA A 82 -7.00 -3.94 -10.58
CA ALA A 82 -8.08 -3.85 -11.56
C ALA A 82 -9.25 -2.99 -11.05
N LYS A 83 -9.57 -3.11 -9.76
CA LYS A 83 -10.60 -2.31 -9.10
C LYS A 83 -10.21 -0.84 -8.99
N LEU A 84 -8.99 -0.51 -8.56
CA LEU A 84 -8.52 0.87 -8.50
C LEU A 84 -8.45 1.51 -9.89
N ASP A 85 -7.98 0.76 -10.89
CA ASP A 85 -7.93 1.21 -12.28
C ASP A 85 -9.31 1.58 -12.82
N ALA A 86 -10.32 0.77 -12.53
CA ALA A 86 -11.71 1.04 -12.88
C ALA A 86 -12.24 2.29 -12.16
N ILE A 87 -11.99 2.43 -10.86
CA ILE A 87 -12.41 3.60 -10.07
C ILE A 87 -11.74 4.86 -10.62
N ARG A 88 -10.42 4.88 -10.78
CA ARG A 88 -9.66 6.00 -11.35
C ARG A 88 -10.22 6.40 -12.72
N ALA A 89 -10.45 5.44 -13.61
CA ALA A 89 -10.98 5.70 -14.95
C ALA A 89 -12.39 6.31 -14.92
N ILE A 90 -13.26 5.84 -14.02
CA ILE A 90 -14.60 6.42 -13.80
C ILE A 90 -14.47 7.86 -13.31
N LYS A 91 -13.63 8.13 -12.30
CA LYS A 91 -13.42 9.49 -11.78
C LYS A 91 -12.87 10.41 -12.87
N GLN A 92 -11.85 9.97 -13.60
CA GLN A 92 -11.25 10.73 -14.70
C GLN A 92 -12.31 11.07 -15.77
N GLY A 93 -13.15 10.10 -16.16
CA GLY A 93 -14.25 10.32 -17.11
C GLY A 93 -15.31 11.30 -16.60
N GLN A 94 -15.67 11.21 -15.32
CA GLN A 94 -16.62 12.13 -14.68
C GLN A 94 -16.09 13.56 -14.60
N ILE A 95 -14.84 13.74 -14.16
CA ILE A 95 -14.19 15.06 -14.10
C ILE A 95 -14.04 15.64 -15.50
N LYS A 96 -13.58 14.85 -16.47
CA LYS A 96 -13.47 15.32 -17.86
C LYS A 96 -14.80 15.77 -18.42
N SER A 97 -15.85 14.95 -18.25
CA SER A 97 -17.21 15.27 -18.72
C SER A 97 -17.75 16.54 -18.05
N TYR A 98 -17.45 16.70 -16.76
CA TYR A 98 -17.83 17.88 -16.00
C TYR A 98 -17.15 19.15 -16.53
N LEU A 99 -15.82 19.14 -16.69
CA LEU A 99 -15.05 20.26 -17.22
C LEU A 99 -15.45 20.60 -18.67
N ASP A 100 -15.67 19.59 -19.51
CA ASP A 100 -16.20 19.76 -20.87
C ASP A 100 -17.61 20.38 -20.86
N GLY A 101 -18.45 20.03 -19.88
CA GLY A 101 -19.76 20.64 -19.67
C GLY A 101 -19.67 22.14 -19.39
N ILE A 102 -18.80 22.57 -18.45
CA ILE A 102 -18.58 24.00 -18.17
C ILE A 102 -18.09 24.73 -19.43
N ARG A 103 -17.16 24.12 -20.18
CA ARG A 103 -16.64 24.65 -21.44
C ARG A 103 -17.76 24.88 -22.46
N GLN A 104 -18.62 23.88 -22.67
CA GLN A 104 -19.74 23.96 -23.61
C GLN A 104 -20.80 24.97 -23.17
N ASP A 105 -21.20 24.95 -21.89
CA ASP A 105 -22.18 25.88 -21.34
C ASP A 105 -21.70 27.34 -21.48
N THR A 106 -20.43 27.60 -21.18
CA THR A 106 -19.81 28.94 -21.34
C THR A 106 -19.86 29.40 -22.79
N GLN A 107 -19.54 28.50 -23.73
CA GLN A 107 -19.57 28.81 -25.15
C GLN A 107 -20.99 29.04 -25.69
N ILE A 108 -21.97 28.22 -25.27
CA ILE A 108 -23.38 28.37 -25.64
C ILE A 108 -23.92 29.72 -25.14
N MET A 109 -23.62 30.06 -23.89
CA MET A 109 -24.09 31.30 -23.29
C MET A 109 -23.41 32.52 -23.88
N ALA A 110 -22.11 32.48 -24.20
CA ALA A 110 -21.44 33.57 -24.89
C ALA A 110 -22.01 33.85 -26.29
N ASN A 111 -22.55 32.82 -26.96
CA ASN A 111 -23.23 32.92 -28.26
C ASN A 111 -24.74 33.22 -28.14
N ASN A 112 -25.29 33.27 -26.94
CA ASN A 112 -26.70 33.57 -26.73
C ASN A 112 -26.97 35.05 -27.00
N LYS A 113 -27.97 35.35 -27.85
CA LYS A 113 -28.34 36.74 -28.19
C LYS A 113 -28.66 37.58 -26.94
N GLY A 114 -29.31 37.00 -25.93
CA GLY A 114 -29.61 37.68 -24.68
C GLY A 114 -28.37 38.10 -23.91
N VAL A 115 -27.30 37.29 -23.91
CA VAL A 115 -26.00 37.68 -23.32
C VAL A 115 -25.35 38.80 -24.13
N GLY A 116 -25.42 38.75 -25.47
CA GLY A 116 -24.96 39.85 -26.33
C GLY A 116 -25.71 41.17 -26.07
N ASP A 117 -27.04 41.11 -25.96
CA ASP A 117 -27.88 42.26 -25.64
C ASP A 117 -27.57 42.81 -24.23
N ALA A 118 -27.33 41.92 -23.25
CA ALA A 118 -26.92 42.30 -21.91
C ALA A 118 -25.54 42.98 -21.90
N MET A 119 -24.55 42.41 -22.60
CA MET A 119 -23.22 43.00 -22.76
C MET A 119 -23.30 44.41 -23.34
N GLY A 120 -24.07 44.62 -24.41
CA GLY A 120 -24.30 45.94 -24.98
C GLY A 120 -24.98 46.92 -24.01
N ALA A 121 -26.00 46.47 -23.28
CA ALA A 121 -26.72 47.29 -22.31
C ALA A 121 -25.87 47.69 -21.11
N PHE A 122 -25.09 46.75 -20.56
CA PHE A 122 -24.16 47.04 -19.47
C PHE A 122 -23.03 47.96 -19.94
N THR A 123 -22.44 47.72 -21.11
CA THR A 123 -21.38 48.60 -21.66
C THR A 123 -21.88 50.04 -21.84
N LYS A 124 -23.09 50.21 -22.39
CA LYS A 124 -23.70 51.54 -22.56
C LYS A 124 -23.92 52.23 -21.22
N THR A 125 -24.61 51.57 -20.29
CA THR A 125 -25.00 52.16 -19.00
C THR A 125 -23.81 52.34 -18.05
N TRP A 126 -22.76 51.54 -18.22
CA TRP A 126 -21.46 51.75 -17.60
C TRP A 126 -20.83 53.08 -18.04
N GLY A 127 -20.87 53.39 -19.34
CA GLY A 127 -20.40 54.68 -19.86
C GLY A 127 -21.19 55.88 -19.34
N GLU A 128 -22.50 55.73 -19.14
CA GLU A 128 -23.39 56.78 -18.61
C GLU A 128 -23.07 57.17 -17.15
N LEU A 129 -22.43 56.29 -16.37
CA LEU A 129 -21.98 56.60 -15.01
C LEU A 129 -20.80 57.59 -14.96
N GLY A 130 -20.11 57.82 -16.08
CA GLY A 130 -18.95 58.69 -16.14
C GLY A 130 -17.69 58.01 -15.65
N GLY A 131 -17.09 58.48 -14.54
CA GLY A 131 -15.87 57.91 -13.94
C GLY A 131 -16.11 57.41 -12.51
N GLY A 132 -15.08 56.88 -11.85
CA GLY A 132 -15.20 56.37 -10.49
C GLY A 132 -16.10 55.12 -10.38
N HIS A 133 -16.12 54.30 -11.43
CA HIS A 133 -16.98 53.10 -11.49
C HIS A 133 -16.75 52.15 -10.34
N THR A 134 -15.49 51.90 -9.96
CA THR A 134 -15.15 51.00 -8.85
C THR A 134 -15.79 51.48 -7.56
N ASP A 135 -15.54 52.73 -7.15
CA ASP A 135 -16.08 53.29 -5.91
C ASP A 135 -17.61 53.32 -5.92
N THR A 136 -18.21 53.72 -7.04
CA THR A 136 -19.67 53.83 -7.18
C THR A 136 -20.34 52.46 -7.11
N LEU A 137 -19.92 51.52 -7.97
CA LEU A 137 -20.60 50.25 -8.12
C LEU A 137 -20.28 49.28 -6.98
N GLN A 138 -19.05 49.27 -6.45
CA GLN A 138 -18.77 48.48 -5.24
C GLN A 138 -19.51 49.04 -4.03
N SER A 139 -19.63 50.37 -3.89
CA SER A 139 -20.46 50.95 -2.82
C SER A 139 -21.91 50.48 -2.93
N LEU A 140 -22.51 50.53 -4.11
CA LEU A 140 -23.92 50.17 -4.32
C LEU A 140 -24.18 48.67 -4.13
N TYR A 141 -23.34 47.81 -4.72
CA TYR A 141 -23.63 46.37 -4.83
C TYR A 141 -22.90 45.49 -3.82
N ILE A 142 -21.85 45.98 -3.17
CA ILE A 142 -21.08 45.22 -2.17
C ILE A 142 -21.30 45.83 -0.78
N THR A 143 -20.88 47.09 -0.59
CA THR A 143 -20.82 47.73 0.74
C THR A 143 -22.20 48.09 1.30
N LYS A 144 -23.06 48.75 0.51
CA LYS A 144 -24.42 49.16 0.93
C LYS A 144 -25.46 48.08 0.70
N ASN A 145 -25.09 46.98 0.04
CA ASN A 145 -25.95 45.84 -0.14
C ASN A 145 -26.20 45.15 1.21
N LYS A 146 -27.47 45.10 1.62
CA LYS A 146 -27.91 44.60 2.93
C LYS A 146 -27.87 43.08 3.06
N HIS A 147 -27.74 42.35 1.95
CA HIS A 147 -27.55 40.90 1.99
C HIS A 147 -26.20 40.55 2.61
N LYS A 148 -26.09 39.36 3.21
CA LYS A 148 -24.85 38.92 3.87
C LYS A 148 -23.72 38.75 2.85
N THR A 149 -22.49 38.69 3.33
CA THR A 149 -21.36 38.24 2.50
C THR A 149 -21.66 36.84 1.96
N GLY A 150 -21.43 36.61 0.67
CA GLY A 150 -21.87 35.40 -0.04
C GLY A 150 -23.31 35.43 -0.56
N GLU A 151 -24.13 36.42 -0.20
CA GLU A 151 -25.52 36.56 -0.66
C GLU A 151 -25.75 37.85 -1.47
N LYS A 152 -24.68 38.53 -1.88
CA LYS A 152 -24.78 39.83 -2.56
C LYS A 152 -25.50 39.76 -3.91
N HIS A 153 -25.50 38.59 -4.54
CA HIS A 153 -26.28 38.27 -5.72
C HIS A 153 -27.81 38.32 -5.50
N MET A 154 -28.32 38.53 -4.28
CA MET A 154 -29.77 38.66 -4.06
C MET A 154 -30.29 40.07 -4.36
N LEU A 155 -29.40 41.06 -4.56
CA LEU A 155 -29.78 42.43 -4.91
C LEU A 155 -30.01 42.59 -6.41
N ASP A 156 -31.28 42.67 -6.83
CA ASP A 156 -31.64 42.86 -8.24
C ASP A 156 -31.30 44.24 -8.79
N ALA A 157 -31.47 45.31 -8.01
CA ALA A 157 -31.13 46.66 -8.44
C ALA A 157 -30.86 47.56 -7.23
N ALA A 158 -29.86 48.45 -7.33
CA ALA A 158 -29.68 49.50 -6.34
C ALA A 158 -30.70 50.63 -6.53
N SER A 159 -31.06 51.32 -5.45
CA SER A 159 -32.06 52.40 -5.45
C SER A 159 -31.47 53.77 -5.81
N ASP A 160 -30.46 53.81 -6.67
CA ASP A 160 -29.77 55.05 -7.10
C ASP A 160 -30.40 55.69 -8.35
N GLY A 161 -31.34 55.00 -9.00
CA GLY A 161 -32.05 55.48 -10.19
C GLY A 161 -31.23 55.47 -11.48
N SER A 162 -29.98 54.98 -11.45
CA SER A 162 -29.07 54.98 -12.59
C SER A 162 -29.55 54.05 -13.71
N GLY A 163 -29.11 54.34 -14.95
CA GLY A 163 -29.31 53.44 -16.07
C GLY A 163 -28.70 52.06 -15.80
N TYR A 164 -27.53 52.03 -15.13
CA TYR A 164 -26.85 50.81 -14.76
C TYR A 164 -27.71 49.94 -13.84
N SER A 165 -28.27 50.49 -12.77
CA SER A 165 -29.12 49.72 -11.84
C SER A 165 -30.39 49.20 -12.47
N LYS A 166 -30.98 49.95 -13.43
CA LYS A 166 -32.12 49.48 -14.23
C LYS A 166 -31.73 48.32 -15.15
N THR A 167 -30.58 48.41 -15.83
CA THR A 167 -30.04 47.30 -16.65
C THR A 167 -29.75 46.08 -15.77
N HIS A 168 -29.15 46.28 -14.60
CA HIS A 168 -28.92 45.20 -13.65
C HIS A 168 -30.24 44.53 -13.24
N GLY A 169 -31.26 45.30 -12.86
CA GLY A 169 -32.59 44.77 -12.52
C GLY A 169 -33.27 43.98 -13.63
N LYS A 170 -32.95 44.28 -14.90
CA LYS A 170 -33.46 43.56 -16.07
C LYS A 170 -32.77 42.21 -16.29
N TYR A 171 -31.44 42.18 -16.26
CA TYR A 171 -30.67 41.00 -16.69
C TYR A 171 -30.17 40.13 -15.54
N HIS A 172 -29.97 40.69 -14.34
CA HIS A 172 -29.38 39.96 -13.22
C HIS A 172 -30.21 38.76 -12.74
N PRO A 173 -31.56 38.81 -12.66
CA PRO A 173 -32.33 37.63 -12.27
C PRO A 173 -32.05 36.40 -13.17
N TRP A 174 -31.87 36.61 -14.46
CA TRP A 174 -31.58 35.54 -15.42
C TRP A 174 -30.17 34.96 -15.27
N PHE A 175 -29.14 35.82 -15.15
CA PHE A 175 -27.78 35.37 -14.89
C PHE A 175 -27.64 34.67 -13.53
N ARG A 176 -28.31 35.19 -12.49
CA ARG A 176 -28.38 34.53 -11.18
C ARG A 176 -29.03 33.15 -11.31
N GLN A 177 -30.16 33.05 -12.00
CA GLN A 177 -30.83 31.76 -12.21
C GLN A 177 -29.91 30.76 -12.93
N TRP A 178 -29.28 31.17 -14.02
CA TRP A 178 -28.34 30.31 -14.76
C TRP A 178 -27.18 29.85 -13.87
N LEU A 179 -26.58 30.78 -13.12
CA LEU A 179 -25.51 30.46 -12.18
C LEU A 179 -25.98 29.43 -11.13
N LEU A 180 -27.18 29.59 -10.57
CA LEU A 180 -27.70 28.71 -9.52
C LEU A 180 -28.03 27.32 -10.05
N GLU A 181 -28.61 27.25 -11.26
CA GLU A 181 -28.95 25.98 -11.94
C GLU A 181 -27.71 25.18 -12.33
N ARG A 182 -26.59 25.87 -12.64
CA ARG A 182 -25.31 25.23 -12.98
C ARG A 182 -24.32 25.16 -11.82
N GLU A 183 -24.71 25.70 -10.66
CA GLU A 183 -23.91 25.81 -9.45
C GLU A 183 -22.54 26.48 -9.66
N TYR A 184 -22.43 27.42 -10.61
CA TYR A 184 -21.16 28.14 -10.81
C TYR A 184 -20.84 29.05 -9.62
N TYR A 185 -19.54 29.27 -9.40
CA TYR A 185 -19.13 30.15 -8.30
C TYR A 185 -19.44 31.61 -8.63
N ASP A 186 -19.08 32.06 -9.84
CA ASP A 186 -19.47 33.39 -10.33
C ASP A 186 -19.48 33.44 -11.87
N VAL A 187 -20.19 34.43 -12.42
CA VAL A 187 -20.32 34.71 -13.84
C VAL A 187 -20.00 36.19 -14.08
N PHE A 188 -19.08 36.46 -15.00
CA PHE A 188 -18.59 37.80 -15.31
C PHE A 188 -18.90 38.19 -16.76
N LEU A 189 -19.20 39.46 -16.97
CA LEU A 189 -19.09 40.10 -18.29
C LEU A 189 -17.95 41.10 -18.24
N VAL A 190 -17.02 40.95 -19.16
CA VAL A 190 -15.86 41.84 -19.30
C VAL A 190 -15.88 42.49 -20.67
N ASP A 191 -15.89 43.83 -20.71
CA ASP A 191 -15.92 44.57 -21.97
C ASP A 191 -14.57 44.53 -22.71
N ARG A 192 -14.55 45.04 -23.95
CA ARG A 192 -13.32 45.15 -24.77
C ARG A 192 -12.18 45.93 -24.09
N SER A 193 -12.51 46.85 -23.21
CA SER A 193 -11.52 47.66 -22.47
C SER A 193 -10.94 46.91 -21.27
N GLY A 194 -11.47 45.73 -20.95
CA GLY A 194 -11.09 44.91 -19.81
C GLY A 194 -11.81 45.29 -18.52
N ASN A 195 -12.88 46.08 -18.58
CA ASN A 195 -13.66 46.42 -17.39
C ASN A 195 -14.56 45.23 -17.03
N VAL A 196 -14.56 44.82 -15.76
CA VAL A 196 -15.51 43.84 -15.21
C VAL A 196 -16.85 44.56 -14.99
N ILE A 197 -17.58 44.76 -16.08
CA ILE A 197 -18.83 45.52 -16.09
C ILE A 197 -20.00 44.78 -15.43
N TYR A 198 -19.83 43.48 -15.14
CA TYR A 198 -20.81 42.65 -14.44
C TYR A 198 -20.13 41.45 -13.76
N SER A 199 -20.62 41.08 -12.58
CA SER A 199 -20.40 39.82 -11.86
C SER A 199 -21.76 39.42 -11.26
N VAL A 200 -22.02 38.15 -10.92
CA VAL A 200 -23.25 37.77 -10.19
C VAL A 200 -23.04 37.97 -8.68
N TYR A 201 -22.01 37.33 -8.10
CA TYR A 201 -21.77 37.29 -6.66
C TYR A 201 -21.17 38.56 -6.06
N LYS A 202 -20.59 39.43 -6.89
CA LYS A 202 -20.02 40.73 -6.51
C LYS A 202 -18.93 40.60 -5.45
N GLU A 203 -17.70 40.41 -5.90
CA GLU A 203 -16.49 40.52 -5.08
C GLU A 203 -15.66 41.75 -5.44
N LEU A 204 -14.46 41.89 -4.86
CA LEU A 204 -13.62 43.08 -5.04
C LEU A 204 -13.02 43.22 -6.46
N ASP A 205 -13.24 42.25 -7.33
CA ASP A 205 -12.94 42.27 -8.76
C ASP A 205 -14.01 42.99 -9.59
N TYR A 206 -15.26 42.99 -9.12
CA TYR A 206 -16.35 43.69 -9.77
C TYR A 206 -16.07 45.18 -9.90
N ALA A 207 -16.40 45.73 -11.06
CA ALA A 207 -16.15 47.11 -11.43
C ALA A 207 -14.67 47.55 -11.43
N THR A 208 -13.73 46.60 -11.58
CA THR A 208 -12.30 46.88 -11.80
C THR A 208 -11.89 46.64 -13.25
N ASN A 209 -10.62 46.88 -13.59
CA ASN A 209 -10.08 46.65 -14.93
C ASN A 209 -9.01 45.54 -14.92
N LEU A 210 -9.15 44.54 -15.79
CA LEU A 210 -8.28 43.37 -15.89
C LEU A 210 -6.98 43.63 -16.67
N LYS A 211 -6.84 44.77 -17.35
CA LYS A 211 -5.61 45.15 -18.07
C LYS A 211 -4.74 46.09 -17.22
N THR A 212 -5.36 47.05 -16.55
CA THR A 212 -4.65 48.14 -15.87
C THR A 212 -4.82 48.12 -14.35
N GLY A 213 -5.86 47.47 -13.83
CA GLY A 213 -6.23 47.50 -12.42
C GLY A 213 -5.50 46.49 -11.53
N LYS A 214 -5.97 46.40 -10.28
CA LYS A 214 -5.36 45.61 -9.19
C LYS A 214 -5.23 44.12 -9.53
N TRP A 215 -6.18 43.57 -10.28
CA TRP A 215 -6.30 42.13 -10.53
C TRP A 215 -5.75 41.68 -11.89
N LYS A 216 -4.96 42.52 -12.58
CA LYS A 216 -4.41 42.22 -13.92
C LYS A 216 -3.49 41.00 -14.03
N LYS A 217 -3.13 40.37 -12.91
CA LYS A 217 -2.29 39.17 -12.83
C LYS A 217 -3.08 37.92 -12.35
N SER A 218 -4.39 38.01 -12.24
CA SER A 218 -5.23 36.89 -11.80
C SER A 218 -5.55 35.93 -12.95
N GLY A 219 -6.05 34.73 -12.62
CA GLY A 219 -6.60 33.80 -13.60
C GLY A 219 -7.75 34.40 -14.42
N LEU A 220 -8.61 35.21 -13.79
CA LEU A 220 -9.69 35.95 -14.47
C LEU A 220 -9.14 36.88 -15.56
N ALA A 221 -8.07 37.62 -15.28
CA ALA A 221 -7.40 38.48 -16.27
C ALA A 221 -6.72 37.66 -17.37
N ASP A 222 -6.06 36.54 -17.02
CA ASP A 222 -5.39 35.66 -17.98
C ASP A 222 -6.35 35.10 -19.03
N VAL A 223 -7.50 34.55 -18.62
CA VAL A 223 -8.48 34.01 -19.58
C VAL A 223 -9.09 35.11 -20.45
N PHE A 224 -9.35 36.30 -19.90
CA PHE A 224 -9.82 37.44 -20.67
C PHE A 224 -8.81 37.85 -21.76
N LEU A 225 -7.53 38.01 -21.40
CA LEU A 225 -6.47 38.39 -22.33
C LEU A 225 -6.25 37.33 -23.42
N LYS A 226 -6.41 36.03 -23.10
CA LYS A 226 -6.35 34.94 -24.10
C LYS A 226 -7.48 35.02 -25.12
N ILE A 227 -8.69 35.38 -24.70
CA ILE A 227 -9.85 35.59 -25.58
C ILE A 227 -9.67 36.85 -26.44
N GLU A 228 -9.29 37.97 -25.81
CA GLU A 228 -9.05 39.23 -26.51
C GLU A 228 -7.96 39.06 -27.59
N LYS A 229 -6.86 38.37 -27.29
CA LYS A 229 -5.76 38.26 -28.25
C LYS A 229 -6.13 37.51 -29.54
N SER A 230 -7.04 36.55 -29.49
CA SER A 230 -7.32 35.67 -30.62
C SER A 230 -8.55 36.06 -31.45
N HIS A 231 -9.56 36.70 -30.84
CA HIS A 231 -10.79 37.13 -31.54
C HIS A 231 -11.44 36.02 -32.41
N LYS A 232 -11.32 34.74 -32.04
CA LYS A 232 -11.99 33.64 -32.73
C LYS A 232 -13.33 33.34 -32.04
N LYS A 233 -14.44 33.34 -32.80
CA LYS A 233 -15.80 33.17 -32.23
C LYS A 233 -16.00 31.87 -31.45
N ASP A 234 -15.26 30.84 -31.81
CA ASP A 234 -15.32 29.48 -31.26
C ASP A 234 -14.23 29.19 -30.20
N GLN A 235 -13.36 30.16 -29.90
CA GLN A 235 -12.32 29.97 -28.90
C GLN A 235 -12.91 29.95 -27.50
N VAL A 236 -12.42 29.01 -26.69
CA VAL A 236 -12.59 29.01 -25.24
C VAL A 236 -11.20 29.08 -24.61
N ALA A 237 -11.06 29.84 -23.52
CA ALA A 237 -9.82 29.94 -22.76
C ALA A 237 -10.03 29.36 -21.36
N PHE A 238 -8.97 28.77 -20.81
CA PHE A 238 -8.95 28.19 -19.47
C PHE A 238 -7.74 28.71 -18.68
N SER A 239 -7.94 28.93 -17.39
CA SER A 239 -6.88 29.09 -16.39
C SER A 239 -7.13 28.11 -15.24
N ASP A 240 -6.07 27.39 -14.86
CA ASP A 240 -6.06 26.48 -13.72
C ASP A 240 -6.28 27.24 -12.38
N LEU A 241 -6.45 26.48 -11.28
CA LEU A 241 -6.57 27.01 -9.94
C LEU A 241 -5.30 27.76 -9.53
N ALA A 242 -5.49 29.00 -9.09
CA ALA A 242 -4.47 29.81 -8.44
C ALA A 242 -5.12 30.63 -7.31
N PRO A 243 -4.35 31.05 -6.29
CA PRO A 243 -4.88 31.89 -5.21
C PRO A 243 -5.56 33.14 -5.78
N TYR A 244 -6.83 33.35 -5.43
CA TYR A 244 -7.63 34.44 -5.96
C TYR A 244 -8.04 35.39 -4.84
N ALA A 245 -7.32 36.51 -4.76
CA ALA A 245 -7.49 37.50 -3.69
C ALA A 245 -8.91 38.10 -3.57
N PRO A 246 -9.70 38.31 -4.65
CA PRO A 246 -11.09 38.72 -4.54
C PRO A 246 -11.95 37.73 -3.73
N SER A 247 -11.72 36.43 -3.88
CA SER A 247 -12.37 35.36 -3.09
C SER A 247 -11.59 35.04 -1.81
N ALA A 248 -11.11 36.08 -1.11
CA ALA A 248 -10.33 35.98 0.13
C ALA A 248 -9.05 35.10 0.05
N GLY A 249 -8.49 34.93 -1.15
CA GLY A 249 -7.30 34.11 -1.39
C GLY A 249 -7.58 32.64 -1.68
N ALA A 250 -8.85 32.20 -1.65
CA ALA A 250 -9.21 30.85 -2.05
C ALA A 250 -8.79 30.56 -3.50
N PRO A 251 -8.33 29.34 -3.82
CA PRO A 251 -7.97 28.99 -5.19
C PRO A 251 -9.17 29.05 -6.14
N ALA A 252 -8.99 29.68 -7.31
CA ALA A 252 -10.03 29.80 -8.32
C ALA A 252 -9.47 29.53 -9.72
N GLY A 253 -10.27 28.85 -10.54
CA GLY A 253 -10.00 28.62 -11.96
C GLY A 253 -11.16 29.14 -12.80
N PHE A 254 -10.86 29.51 -14.04
CA PHE A 254 -11.77 30.28 -14.89
C PHE A 254 -11.85 29.69 -16.30
N ILE A 255 -13.04 29.76 -16.89
CA ILE A 255 -13.28 29.45 -18.30
C ILE A 255 -13.93 30.67 -18.96
N ALA A 256 -13.39 31.10 -20.10
CA ALA A 256 -13.87 32.27 -20.83
C ALA A 256 -14.21 31.95 -22.28
N ALA A 257 -15.25 32.59 -22.81
CA ALA A 257 -15.58 32.58 -24.23
C ALA A 257 -15.90 34.01 -24.71
N PRO A 258 -15.61 34.34 -25.99
CA PRO A 258 -15.86 35.67 -26.53
C PRO A 258 -17.35 35.90 -26.78
N ILE A 259 -17.81 37.10 -26.45
CA ILE A 259 -19.15 37.57 -26.82
C ILE A 259 -19.06 38.38 -28.11
N TYR A 260 -19.90 38.02 -29.08
CA TYR A 260 -20.02 38.73 -30.34
C TYR A 260 -21.42 39.30 -30.51
N ASN A 261 -21.49 40.53 -31.03
CA ASN A 261 -22.71 41.12 -31.56
C ASN A 261 -22.59 41.26 -33.07
N GLY A 262 -23.23 40.35 -33.80
CA GLY A 262 -22.97 40.17 -35.24
C GLY A 262 -21.52 39.75 -35.49
N ASN A 263 -20.72 40.64 -36.08
CA ASN A 263 -19.29 40.44 -36.34
C ASN A 263 -18.38 41.28 -35.43
N SER A 264 -18.95 42.10 -34.54
CA SER A 264 -18.18 42.87 -33.56
C SER A 264 -17.88 42.00 -32.34
N TYR A 265 -16.61 41.91 -31.97
CA TYR A 265 -16.18 41.40 -30.66
C TYR A 265 -16.48 42.45 -29.60
N ASP A 266 -17.35 42.13 -28.63
CA ASP A 266 -17.83 43.08 -27.63
C ASP A 266 -17.25 42.81 -26.23
N GLY A 267 -16.56 41.69 -26.03
CA GLY A 267 -15.95 41.34 -24.75
C GLY A 267 -15.93 39.83 -24.51
N ALA A 268 -15.89 39.42 -23.24
CA ALA A 268 -15.90 38.01 -22.85
C ALA A 268 -16.96 37.70 -21.78
N LEU A 269 -17.57 36.53 -21.90
CA LEU A 269 -18.26 35.85 -20.80
C LEU A 269 -17.22 34.99 -20.09
N ILE A 270 -17.14 35.10 -18.76
CA ILE A 270 -16.21 34.31 -17.97
C ILE A 270 -16.97 33.64 -16.82
N VAL A 271 -16.71 32.36 -16.59
CA VAL A 271 -17.27 31.57 -15.50
C VAL A 271 -16.14 31.16 -14.56
N GLN A 272 -16.32 31.39 -13.26
CA GLN A 272 -15.46 30.82 -12.22
C GLN A 272 -15.97 29.41 -11.88
N MET A 273 -15.08 28.43 -12.01
CA MET A 273 -15.43 27.02 -11.81
C MET A 273 -15.79 26.74 -10.34
N PRO A 274 -16.82 25.94 -10.07
CA PRO A 274 -17.15 25.56 -8.71
C PRO A 274 -16.40 24.28 -8.32
N LEU A 275 -15.63 24.37 -7.23
CA LEU A 275 -14.85 23.24 -6.72
C LEU A 275 -15.72 22.16 -6.06
N GLY A 276 -16.91 22.52 -5.58
CA GLY A 276 -17.81 21.61 -4.88
C GLY A 276 -18.18 20.36 -5.68
N LYS A 277 -18.40 20.51 -7.00
CA LYS A 277 -18.75 19.37 -7.86
C LYS A 277 -17.55 18.45 -8.13
N ILE A 278 -16.35 19.02 -8.29
CA ILE A 278 -15.10 18.25 -8.40
C ILE A 278 -14.91 17.42 -7.12
N ASN A 279 -15.00 18.07 -5.96
CA ASN A 279 -14.87 17.40 -4.67
C ASN A 279 -15.92 16.31 -4.49
N ALA A 280 -17.18 16.56 -4.84
CA ALA A 280 -18.25 15.55 -4.74
C ALA A 280 -18.01 14.31 -5.61
N ILE A 281 -17.39 14.47 -6.79
CA ILE A 281 -17.02 13.35 -7.67
C ILE A 281 -15.87 12.55 -7.02
N MET A 282 -14.82 13.24 -6.57
CA MET A 282 -13.62 12.61 -6.01
C MET A 282 -13.86 12.01 -4.60
N SER A 283 -14.78 12.57 -3.82
CA SER A 283 -15.12 12.10 -2.48
C SER A 283 -16.13 10.97 -2.45
N GLU A 284 -16.61 10.49 -3.60
CA GLU A 284 -17.49 9.33 -3.68
C GLU A 284 -16.65 8.06 -3.54
N ARG A 285 -16.97 7.22 -2.54
CA ARG A 285 -16.08 6.16 -2.03
C ARG A 285 -16.64 4.74 -2.16
N THR A 286 -17.65 4.53 -2.99
CA THR A 286 -18.21 3.20 -3.20
C THR A 286 -17.10 2.29 -3.71
N GLY A 287 -16.86 1.20 -2.97
CA GLY A 287 -15.81 0.25 -3.29
C GLY A 287 -14.41 0.63 -2.79
N LEU A 288 -14.15 1.80 -2.21
CA LEU A 288 -12.79 2.17 -1.76
C LEU A 288 -12.39 1.64 -0.38
N GLY A 289 -13.31 0.99 0.34
CA GLY A 289 -12.99 0.48 1.68
C GLY A 289 -12.78 1.59 2.71
N LYS A 290 -11.94 1.34 3.71
CA LYS A 290 -11.69 2.24 4.84
C LYS A 290 -10.59 3.24 4.54
N THR A 291 -9.49 2.78 3.96
CA THR A 291 -8.29 3.57 3.66
C THR A 291 -8.27 4.09 2.22
N GLY A 292 -9.14 3.61 1.34
CA GLY A 292 -9.09 4.07 -0.05
C GLY A 292 -9.63 5.48 -0.25
N GLU A 293 -8.99 6.22 -1.16
CA GLU A 293 -9.39 7.56 -1.59
C GLU A 293 -9.09 7.81 -3.07
N THR A 294 -9.66 8.88 -3.62
CA THR A 294 -9.30 9.39 -4.93
C THR A 294 -9.09 10.89 -4.86
N TYR A 295 -8.09 11.42 -5.57
CA TYR A 295 -7.81 12.85 -5.58
C TYR A 295 -7.16 13.33 -6.87
N LEU A 296 -7.19 14.65 -7.07
CA LEU A 296 -6.60 15.35 -8.20
C LEU A 296 -5.41 16.20 -7.75
N VAL A 297 -4.34 16.21 -8.54
CA VAL A 297 -3.16 17.05 -8.30
C VAL A 297 -2.78 17.82 -9.57
N GLY A 298 -2.38 19.08 -9.42
CA GLY A 298 -1.93 19.94 -10.51
C GLY A 298 -0.44 19.79 -10.83
N PRO A 299 0.07 20.48 -11.87
CA PRO A 299 1.49 20.44 -12.24
C PRO A 299 2.41 21.10 -11.21
N ASP A 300 1.85 21.92 -10.32
CA ASP A 300 2.50 22.50 -9.15
C ASP A 300 2.59 21.55 -7.95
N LYS A 301 2.08 20.31 -8.11
CA LYS A 301 1.96 19.28 -7.09
C LYS A 301 1.01 19.64 -5.95
N LEU A 302 0.13 20.63 -6.17
CA LEU A 302 -0.90 21.05 -5.22
C LEU A 302 -2.24 20.42 -5.57
N MET A 303 -3.10 20.30 -4.57
CA MET A 303 -4.38 19.61 -4.70
C MET A 303 -5.34 20.36 -5.64
N ARG A 304 -6.11 19.62 -6.43
CA ARG A 304 -7.24 20.11 -7.25
C ARG A 304 -8.58 19.50 -6.81
N SER A 305 -8.54 18.58 -5.86
CA SER A 305 -9.67 18.12 -5.07
C SER A 305 -9.24 17.90 -3.61
N ASP A 306 -10.18 17.86 -2.69
CA ASP A 306 -9.86 17.59 -1.28
C ASP A 306 -9.57 16.10 -1.05
N SER A 307 -8.52 15.81 -0.28
CA SER A 307 -8.23 14.46 0.23
C SER A 307 -9.26 14.04 1.26
N PHE A 308 -9.61 12.75 1.23
CA PHE A 308 -10.44 12.14 2.27
C PHE A 308 -9.62 11.81 3.52
N LEU A 309 -8.39 11.31 3.36
CA LEU A 309 -7.54 10.86 4.46
C LEU A 309 -6.89 12.02 5.24
N ASP A 310 -6.55 13.12 4.57
CA ASP A 310 -6.01 14.33 5.20
C ASP A 310 -6.82 15.60 4.86
N PRO A 311 -7.99 15.79 5.53
CA PRO A 311 -8.82 16.98 5.34
C PRO A 311 -8.23 18.25 5.96
N LYS A 312 -7.03 18.19 6.57
CA LYS A 312 -6.39 19.33 7.24
C LYS A 312 -5.31 19.97 6.37
N HIS A 313 -4.44 19.18 5.76
CA HIS A 313 -3.31 19.71 4.98
C HIS A 313 -3.45 19.47 3.47
N HIS A 314 -4.18 18.43 3.05
CA HIS A 314 -4.33 18.04 1.65
C HIS A 314 -5.74 18.36 1.11
N THR A 315 -6.22 19.57 1.40
CA THR A 315 -7.36 20.17 0.70
C THR A 315 -6.87 21.13 -0.38
N VAL A 316 -7.74 21.49 -1.33
CA VAL A 316 -7.42 22.54 -2.31
C VAL A 316 -7.02 23.82 -1.60
N THR A 317 -7.78 24.26 -0.60
CA THR A 317 -7.45 25.47 0.15
C THR A 317 -6.15 25.34 0.95
N ALA A 318 -5.96 24.24 1.68
CA ALA A 318 -4.79 24.08 2.55
C ALA A 318 -3.48 23.93 1.76
N SER A 319 -3.51 23.17 0.66
CA SER A 319 -2.32 22.95 -0.18
C SER A 319 -1.78 24.25 -0.79
N PHE A 320 -2.67 25.14 -1.24
CA PHE A 320 -2.27 26.45 -1.73
C PHE A 320 -1.85 27.42 -0.62
N ALA A 321 -2.39 27.29 0.59
CA ALA A 321 -2.05 28.14 1.73
C ALA A 321 -0.68 27.82 2.33
N ASP A 322 -0.30 26.54 2.43
CA ASP A 322 1.01 26.08 2.89
C ASP A 322 1.57 24.99 1.97
N GLN A 323 2.28 25.44 0.93
CA GLN A 323 2.89 24.56 -0.07
C GLN A 323 4.02 23.69 0.49
N THR A 324 4.50 23.94 1.71
CA THR A 324 5.52 23.08 2.32
C THR A 324 4.92 21.80 2.90
N LYS A 325 3.63 21.82 3.22
CA LYS A 325 2.92 20.70 3.87
C LYS A 325 1.82 20.07 3.02
N GLY A 326 1.19 20.83 2.12
CA GLY A 326 0.07 20.31 1.33
C GLY A 326 0.42 19.91 -0.10
N LYS A 327 1.70 19.71 -0.40
CA LYS A 327 2.12 19.14 -1.69
C LYS A 327 2.00 17.62 -1.67
N ALA A 328 1.30 17.07 -2.65
CA ALA A 328 1.29 15.64 -2.93
C ALA A 328 2.40 15.32 -3.96
N ASP A 329 3.67 15.33 -3.51
CA ASP A 329 4.83 15.06 -4.37
C ASP A 329 5.24 13.57 -4.31
N THR A 330 4.36 12.70 -4.80
CA THR A 330 4.57 11.25 -4.87
C THR A 330 5.13 10.82 -6.22
N GLU A 331 5.65 9.59 -6.31
CA GLU A 331 6.14 9.06 -7.60
C GLU A 331 5.01 8.93 -8.61
N ALA A 332 3.84 8.44 -8.20
CA ALA A 332 2.63 8.37 -9.02
C ALA A 332 2.27 9.74 -9.64
N VAL A 333 2.29 10.82 -8.85
CA VAL A 333 2.02 12.18 -9.37
C VAL A 333 3.07 12.59 -10.40
N ARG A 334 4.36 12.32 -10.16
CA ARG A 334 5.44 12.67 -11.10
C ARG A 334 5.31 11.93 -12.43
N LEU A 335 5.01 10.63 -12.40
CA LEU A 335 4.83 9.80 -13.59
C LEU A 335 3.57 10.22 -14.37
N ALA A 336 2.44 10.42 -13.67
CA ALA A 336 1.21 10.90 -14.29
C ALA A 336 1.40 12.28 -14.96
N LEU A 337 2.14 13.21 -14.35
CA LEU A 337 2.45 14.50 -14.96
C LEU A 337 3.30 14.37 -16.24
N LYS A 338 4.18 13.35 -16.32
CA LYS A 338 4.91 13.02 -17.57
C LYS A 338 4.01 12.41 -18.65
N GLY A 339 2.79 12.02 -18.30
CA GLY A 339 1.79 11.47 -19.22
C GLY A 339 1.60 9.96 -19.08
N GLU A 340 2.16 9.34 -18.05
CA GLU A 340 2.07 7.90 -17.84
C GLU A 340 0.76 7.52 -17.15
N THR A 341 0.15 6.42 -17.59
CA THR A 341 -0.98 5.76 -16.92
C THR A 341 -0.51 4.40 -16.49
N ALA A 342 -0.51 4.14 -15.19
CA ALA A 342 -0.05 2.89 -14.63
C ALA A 342 -0.68 2.69 -13.24
N SER A 343 -0.39 1.52 -12.68
CA SER A 343 -0.67 1.17 -11.31
C SER A 343 0.60 0.59 -10.69
N ASP A 344 0.92 0.98 -9.47
CA ASP A 344 2.14 0.52 -8.79
C ASP A 344 1.97 0.63 -7.25
N ILE A 345 2.85 -0.03 -6.50
CA ILE A 345 2.97 0.18 -5.06
C ILE A 345 3.96 1.32 -4.81
N ILE A 346 3.47 2.41 -4.21
CA ILE A 346 4.28 3.59 -3.92
C ILE A 346 4.10 4.06 -2.49
N ILE A 347 4.90 5.03 -2.08
CA ILE A 347 4.68 5.76 -0.83
C ILE A 347 3.77 6.97 -1.10
N ASP A 348 2.64 7.04 -0.39
CA ASP A 348 1.69 8.15 -0.46
C ASP A 348 2.25 9.44 0.15
N TYR A 349 1.48 10.52 0.09
CA TYR A 349 1.87 11.80 0.68
C TYR A 349 1.88 11.79 2.23
N ASN A 350 1.32 10.75 2.87
CA ASN A 350 1.37 10.54 4.31
C ASN A 350 2.56 9.66 4.75
N GLY A 351 3.34 9.11 3.81
CA GLY A 351 4.46 8.23 4.09
C GLY A 351 4.10 6.75 4.22
N ASN A 352 2.89 6.34 3.85
CA ASN A 352 2.43 4.95 3.90
C ASN A 352 2.58 4.27 2.54
N PRO A 353 2.90 2.96 2.50
CA PRO A 353 2.85 2.20 1.27
C PRO A 353 1.39 1.97 0.85
N VAL A 354 1.07 2.35 -0.38
CA VAL A 354 -0.26 2.24 -0.97
C VAL A 354 -0.19 1.60 -2.34
N LEU A 355 -1.23 0.88 -2.74
CA LEU A 355 -1.48 0.63 -4.16
C LEU A 355 -2.00 1.93 -4.74
N SER A 356 -1.36 2.43 -5.79
CA SER A 356 -1.76 3.65 -6.47
C SER A 356 -2.02 3.36 -7.93
N SER A 357 -3.23 3.69 -8.39
CA SER A 357 -3.60 3.73 -9.80
C SER A 357 -3.69 5.19 -10.23
N PHE A 358 -2.89 5.59 -11.22
CA PHE A 358 -2.75 6.99 -11.62
C PHE A 358 -2.81 7.20 -13.13
N SER A 359 -3.20 8.40 -13.57
CA SER A 359 -3.27 8.79 -15.00
C SER A 359 -3.26 10.32 -15.18
N PRO A 360 -2.70 10.86 -16.28
CA PRO A 360 -2.89 12.25 -16.66
C PRO A 360 -4.34 12.56 -17.00
N LEU A 361 -4.80 13.74 -16.61
CA LEU A 361 -6.05 14.35 -17.06
C LEU A 361 -5.73 15.67 -17.76
N ASP A 362 -5.73 15.64 -19.08
CA ASP A 362 -5.47 16.82 -19.91
C ASP A 362 -6.77 17.58 -20.20
N PHE A 363 -6.80 18.87 -19.85
CA PHE A 363 -7.90 19.77 -20.15
C PHE A 363 -7.37 21.14 -20.60
N MET A 364 -7.68 21.50 -21.86
CA MET A 364 -7.37 22.81 -22.43
C MET A 364 -5.91 23.28 -22.27
N GLY A 365 -4.96 22.37 -22.40
CA GLY A 365 -3.52 22.66 -22.28
C GLY A 365 -2.98 22.66 -20.86
N VAL A 366 -3.80 22.33 -19.86
CA VAL A 366 -3.39 22.06 -18.49
C VAL A 366 -3.48 20.56 -18.23
N ARG A 367 -2.46 20.02 -17.56
CA ARG A 367 -2.43 18.63 -17.13
C ARG A 367 -2.61 18.55 -15.63
N TRP A 368 -3.66 17.87 -15.20
CA TRP A 368 -3.80 17.36 -13.84
C TRP A 368 -3.44 15.88 -13.81
N THR A 369 -3.37 15.31 -12.62
CA THR A 369 -3.26 13.87 -12.39
C THR A 369 -4.49 13.42 -11.62
N VAL A 370 -5.00 12.24 -11.96
CA VAL A 370 -6.07 11.56 -11.21
C VAL A 370 -5.45 10.35 -10.54
N LEU A 371 -5.64 10.22 -9.23
CA LEU A 371 -5.15 9.09 -8.44
C LEU A 371 -6.31 8.39 -7.74
N ALA A 372 -6.21 7.06 -7.66
CA ALA A 372 -7.00 6.22 -6.77
C ALA A 372 -6.03 5.35 -5.97
N GLU A 373 -6.08 5.46 -4.65
CA GLU A 373 -5.11 4.85 -3.75
C GLU A 373 -5.81 4.08 -2.62
N ILE A 374 -5.16 3.04 -2.11
CA ILE A 374 -5.59 2.28 -0.92
C ILE A 374 -4.35 1.74 -0.19
N ASP A 375 -4.42 1.62 1.12
CA ASP A 375 -3.34 1.03 1.92
C ASP A 375 -3.07 -0.42 1.48
N VAL A 376 -1.78 -0.75 1.35
CA VAL A 376 -1.31 -2.08 0.94
C VAL A 376 -1.88 -3.20 1.84
N ALA A 377 -1.94 -2.98 3.15
CA ALA A 377 -2.46 -3.98 4.07
C ALA A 377 -3.97 -4.16 3.92
N GLU A 378 -4.75 -3.10 3.66
CA GLU A 378 -6.19 -3.26 3.41
C GLU A 378 -6.48 -3.98 2.10
N ALA A 379 -5.68 -3.72 1.05
CA ALA A 379 -5.84 -4.40 -0.23
C ALA A 379 -5.53 -5.90 -0.14
N PHE A 380 -4.46 -6.26 0.58
CA PHE A 380 -3.92 -7.63 0.55
C PHE A 380 -4.33 -8.50 1.73
N VAL A 381 -4.90 -7.93 2.79
CA VAL A 381 -5.29 -8.68 3.99
C VAL A 381 -6.81 -8.69 4.14
N PRO A 382 -7.52 -9.59 3.44
CA PRO A 382 -8.95 -9.75 3.59
C PRO A 382 -9.30 -9.98 5.06
N THR A 383 -10.26 -9.21 5.56
CA THR A 383 -10.81 -9.40 6.90
C THR A 383 -12.19 -10.02 6.77
N SER A 384 -12.41 -11.17 7.40
CA SER A 384 -13.74 -11.79 7.40
C SER A 384 -14.73 -11.05 8.29
N ALA A 385 -16.02 -11.41 8.19
CA ALA A 385 -17.10 -10.76 8.94
C ALA A 385 -16.94 -10.79 10.47
N ASP A 386 -16.18 -11.77 10.99
CA ASP A 386 -15.80 -11.89 12.42
C ASP A 386 -14.61 -11.00 12.82
N GLY A 387 -14.10 -10.16 11.92
CA GLY A 387 -13.00 -9.24 12.17
C GLY A 387 -11.61 -9.88 12.14
N LYS A 388 -11.50 -11.16 11.76
CA LYS A 388 -10.22 -11.87 11.69
C LYS A 388 -9.61 -11.76 10.30
N GLU A 389 -8.31 -11.43 10.26
CA GLU A 389 -7.51 -11.35 9.04
C GLU A 389 -7.26 -12.76 8.46
N PHE A 390 -7.30 -12.88 7.13
CA PHE A 390 -7.09 -14.15 6.41
C PHE A 390 -5.77 -14.85 6.81
N TYR A 391 -4.66 -14.11 6.77
CA TYR A 391 -3.36 -14.66 7.11
C TYR A 391 -3.25 -15.08 8.58
N LYS A 392 -3.90 -14.36 9.50
CA LYS A 392 -3.96 -14.78 10.90
C LYS A 392 -4.68 -16.13 11.06
N LYS A 393 -5.79 -16.33 10.33
CA LYS A 393 -6.50 -17.63 10.31
C LYS A 393 -5.63 -18.73 9.74
N TYR A 394 -4.84 -18.43 8.71
CA TYR A 394 -3.92 -19.39 8.11
C TYR A 394 -2.83 -19.81 9.09
N VAL A 395 -2.18 -18.84 9.75
CA VAL A 395 -1.18 -19.09 10.79
C VAL A 395 -1.73 -19.98 11.90
N ASP A 396 -2.94 -19.66 12.40
CA ASP A 396 -3.60 -20.44 13.45
C ASP A 396 -3.97 -21.87 12.99
N ALA A 397 -4.40 -22.03 11.73
CA ALA A 397 -4.88 -23.32 11.21
C ALA A 397 -3.73 -24.29 10.86
N TYR A 398 -2.61 -23.77 10.37
CA TYR A 398 -1.48 -24.58 9.91
C TYR A 398 -0.30 -24.62 10.91
N GLY A 399 -0.45 -23.97 12.06
CA GLY A 399 0.49 -24.08 13.18
C GLY A 399 1.80 -23.33 12.95
N TYR A 400 1.76 -22.19 12.27
CA TYR A 400 2.90 -21.28 12.13
C TYR A 400 3.04 -20.39 13.37
N TYR A 401 4.25 -19.90 13.62
CA TYR A 401 4.44 -18.91 14.68
C TYR A 401 4.00 -17.52 14.22
N ASP A 402 4.44 -17.08 13.05
CA ASP A 402 4.05 -15.81 12.43
C ASP A 402 4.13 -15.91 10.89
N LEU A 403 3.50 -14.96 10.21
CA LEU A 403 3.52 -14.77 8.76
C LEU A 403 3.82 -13.30 8.48
N PHE A 404 4.70 -13.07 7.52
CA PHE A 404 5.16 -11.74 7.10
C PHE A 404 4.81 -11.51 5.63
N LEU A 405 4.33 -10.30 5.32
CA LEU A 405 4.34 -9.77 3.97
C LEU A 405 5.34 -8.62 3.91
N ILE A 406 6.29 -8.71 2.99
CA ILE A 406 7.47 -7.87 2.95
C ILE A 406 7.63 -7.28 1.55
N MET A 407 7.78 -5.96 1.46
CA MET A 407 8.07 -5.25 0.22
C MET A 407 9.46 -5.62 -0.34
N PRO A 408 9.73 -5.42 -1.65
CA PRO A 408 11.02 -5.72 -2.26
C PRO A 408 12.19 -4.94 -1.64
N ASP A 409 11.92 -3.75 -1.10
CA ASP A 409 12.91 -2.94 -0.38
C ASP A 409 13.19 -3.42 1.05
N GLY A 410 12.44 -4.42 1.54
CA GLY A 410 12.54 -5.00 2.87
C GLY A 410 11.55 -4.45 3.89
N TYR A 411 10.64 -3.54 3.54
CA TYR A 411 9.65 -3.02 4.49
C TYR A 411 8.59 -4.08 4.84
N ILE A 412 8.47 -4.40 6.12
CA ILE A 412 7.47 -5.34 6.66
C ILE A 412 6.18 -4.57 6.92
N PHE A 413 5.25 -4.61 5.95
CA PHE A 413 3.98 -3.91 6.05
C PHE A 413 2.88 -4.75 6.74
N TYR A 414 3.09 -6.06 6.90
CA TYR A 414 2.18 -6.95 7.61
C TYR A 414 2.93 -8.04 8.38
N THR A 415 2.53 -8.26 9.63
CA THR A 415 2.74 -9.55 10.31
C THR A 415 1.50 -9.94 11.11
N ALA A 416 1.26 -11.25 11.26
CA ALA A 416 0.07 -11.75 11.93
C ALA A 416 0.13 -11.53 13.47
N PHE A 417 1.33 -11.49 14.06
CA PHE A 417 1.52 -11.26 15.50
C PHE A 417 1.95 -9.84 15.87
N ARG A 418 2.38 -9.03 14.90
CA ARG A 418 2.82 -7.63 15.04
C ARG A 418 3.88 -7.45 16.14
N GLU A 419 4.90 -8.32 16.11
CA GLU A 419 6.09 -8.21 16.95
C GLU A 419 6.91 -6.93 16.61
N PRO A 420 7.98 -6.59 17.34
CA PRO A 420 8.73 -5.35 17.13
C PRO A 420 9.36 -5.13 15.74
N ASP A 421 9.34 -6.14 14.87
CA ASP A 421 9.74 -6.08 13.46
C ASP A 421 8.66 -5.53 12.52
N TYR A 422 7.39 -5.52 12.93
CA TYR A 422 6.30 -4.89 12.19
C TYR A 422 6.58 -3.40 11.93
N GLN A 423 6.33 -2.95 10.70
CA GLN A 423 6.63 -1.59 10.22
C GLN A 423 8.11 -1.20 10.33
N THR A 424 9.00 -2.19 10.22
CA THR A 424 10.45 -1.97 10.09
C THR A 424 10.95 -2.45 8.73
N ASN A 425 12.19 -2.10 8.39
CA ASN A 425 12.84 -2.60 7.18
C ASN A 425 13.85 -3.71 7.54
N ILE A 426 13.63 -4.92 7.03
CA ILE A 426 14.42 -6.12 7.34
C ILE A 426 15.73 -6.23 6.55
N ILE A 427 15.97 -5.32 5.60
CA ILE A 427 17.18 -5.29 4.77
C ILE A 427 18.12 -4.15 5.18
N SER A 428 17.57 -3.00 5.53
CA SER A 428 18.32 -1.78 5.85
C SER A 428 18.13 -1.27 7.28
N GLY A 429 17.12 -1.78 7.99
CA GLY A 429 16.74 -1.32 9.32
C GLY A 429 17.39 -2.09 10.48
N LYS A 430 16.76 -1.99 11.65
CA LYS A 430 17.27 -2.49 12.94
C LYS A 430 17.55 -3.99 12.96
N TYR A 431 16.77 -4.79 12.21
CA TYR A 431 16.83 -6.24 12.23
C TYR A 431 17.53 -6.83 10.99
N LYS A 432 18.27 -6.02 10.24
CA LYS A 432 18.92 -6.42 8.98
C LYS A 432 19.89 -7.58 9.09
N ASP A 433 20.52 -7.75 10.25
CA ASP A 433 21.54 -8.78 10.51
C ASP A 433 20.91 -10.05 11.13
N SER A 434 19.57 -10.16 11.11
CA SER A 434 18.86 -11.39 11.47
C SER A 434 18.89 -12.40 10.33
N ASN A 435 18.63 -13.67 10.66
CA ASN A 435 18.48 -14.74 9.68
C ASN A 435 17.30 -14.51 8.71
N LEU A 436 16.22 -13.82 9.14
CA LEU A 436 15.17 -13.37 8.21
C LEU A 436 15.69 -12.29 7.24
N GLY A 437 16.55 -11.38 7.70
CA GLY A 437 17.22 -10.40 6.85
C GLY A 437 18.16 -11.04 5.83
N ASP A 438 18.92 -12.06 6.24
CA ASP A 438 19.74 -12.88 5.34
C ASP A 438 18.89 -13.60 4.30
N LEU A 439 17.82 -14.26 4.75
CA LEU A 439 16.88 -14.96 3.88
C LEU A 439 16.25 -14.02 2.85
N MET A 440 15.83 -12.83 3.27
CA MET A 440 15.28 -11.83 2.35
C MET A 440 16.29 -11.45 1.27
N ARG A 441 17.55 -11.17 1.63
CA ARG A 441 18.60 -10.89 0.64
C ARG A 441 18.85 -12.05 -0.32
N GLU A 442 18.78 -13.29 0.17
CA GLU A 442 18.89 -14.49 -0.66
C GLU A 442 17.72 -14.60 -1.64
N VAL A 443 16.48 -14.46 -1.18
CA VAL A 443 15.27 -14.54 -2.01
C VAL A 443 15.25 -13.43 -3.04
N LEU A 444 15.64 -12.19 -2.69
CA LEU A 444 15.77 -11.08 -3.63
C LEU A 444 16.75 -11.41 -4.76
N LYS A 445 17.89 -12.03 -4.42
CA LYS A 445 18.94 -12.37 -5.39
C LYS A 445 18.56 -13.55 -6.27
N THR A 446 17.95 -14.57 -5.68
CA THR A 446 17.68 -15.85 -6.36
C THR A 446 16.33 -15.88 -7.07
N LYS A 447 15.37 -15.04 -6.63
CA LYS A 447 13.96 -15.08 -7.02
C LYS A 447 13.36 -16.48 -6.86
N LYS A 448 13.78 -17.22 -5.82
CA LYS A 448 13.35 -18.59 -5.51
C LYS A 448 12.97 -18.74 -4.05
N PHE A 449 12.25 -19.81 -3.74
CA PHE A 449 12.00 -20.26 -2.38
C PHE A 449 13.32 -20.39 -1.61
N GLY A 450 13.33 -19.91 -0.37
CA GLY A 450 14.48 -19.98 0.52
C GLY A 450 14.09 -20.45 1.92
N ILE A 451 15.09 -20.96 2.65
CA ILE A 451 14.97 -21.40 4.04
C ILE A 451 16.10 -20.77 4.85
N ALA A 452 15.77 -20.14 5.97
CA ALA A 452 16.72 -19.79 7.01
C ALA A 452 16.60 -20.75 8.18
N ASP A 453 17.73 -21.33 8.56
CA ASP A 453 17.85 -22.16 9.76
C ASP A 453 17.62 -21.33 11.05
N PHE A 454 17.41 -22.03 12.16
CA PHE A 454 17.19 -21.41 13.46
C PHE A 454 18.38 -20.58 13.90
N ALA A 455 18.10 -19.35 14.30
CA ALA A 455 19.05 -18.45 14.95
C ALA A 455 18.30 -17.59 15.98
N PRO A 456 18.99 -17.03 17.00
CA PRO A 456 18.36 -16.11 17.95
C PRO A 456 17.71 -14.93 17.22
N TYR A 457 16.40 -14.76 17.39
CA TYR A 457 15.63 -13.73 16.70
C TYR A 457 15.18 -12.65 17.68
N ALA A 458 15.76 -11.46 17.56
CA ALA A 458 15.55 -10.37 18.51
C ALA A 458 14.08 -9.92 18.66
N PRO A 459 13.25 -9.86 17.59
CA PRO A 459 11.81 -9.55 17.72
C PRO A 459 11.08 -10.54 18.63
N SER A 460 11.38 -11.84 18.51
CA SER A 460 10.85 -12.90 19.40
C SER A 460 11.66 -13.06 20.69
N LYS A 461 12.16 -11.94 21.26
CA LYS A 461 12.90 -11.87 22.53
C LYS A 461 14.17 -12.74 22.57
N GLY A 462 14.79 -12.97 21.41
CA GLY A 462 16.00 -13.79 21.29
C GLY A 462 15.73 -15.30 21.26
N ALA A 463 14.47 -15.74 21.27
CA ALA A 463 14.14 -17.14 21.03
C ALA A 463 14.64 -17.57 19.64
N PRO A 464 15.15 -18.80 19.47
CA PRO A 464 15.54 -19.30 18.16
C PRO A 464 14.35 -19.36 17.22
N ALA A 465 14.48 -18.77 16.03
CA ALA A 465 13.46 -18.80 14.99
C ALA A 465 14.06 -19.23 13.66
N GLY A 466 13.38 -20.14 12.95
CA GLY A 466 13.67 -20.50 11.57
C GLY A 466 12.59 -19.94 10.65
N PHE A 467 12.93 -19.68 9.39
CA PHE A 467 12.02 -19.06 8.44
C PHE A 467 12.03 -19.78 7.09
N VAL A 468 10.91 -19.75 6.39
CA VAL A 468 10.84 -20.01 4.96
C VAL A 468 10.29 -18.79 4.25
N ALA A 469 10.71 -18.55 3.01
CA ALA A 469 10.25 -17.40 2.24
C ALA A 469 10.00 -17.74 0.78
N MET A 470 8.93 -17.19 0.22
CA MET A 470 8.52 -17.34 -1.17
C MET A 470 8.38 -15.96 -1.83
N PRO A 471 9.09 -15.70 -2.92
CA PRO A 471 8.91 -14.47 -3.69
C PRO A 471 7.60 -14.51 -4.48
N ILE A 472 6.91 -13.37 -4.54
CA ILE A 472 5.81 -13.12 -5.47
C ILE A 472 6.37 -12.29 -6.62
N ILE A 473 6.23 -12.84 -7.82
CA ILE A 473 6.82 -12.29 -9.04
C ILE A 473 5.69 -11.95 -9.98
N HIS A 474 5.66 -10.69 -10.46
CA HIS A 474 4.65 -10.26 -11.41
C HIS A 474 4.70 -11.15 -12.67
N PRO A 475 3.55 -11.66 -13.15
CA PRO A 475 3.52 -12.66 -14.21
C PRO A 475 4.08 -12.14 -15.55
N GLU A 476 3.90 -10.85 -15.87
CA GLU A 476 4.33 -10.26 -17.15
C GLU A 476 5.81 -9.83 -17.20
N ASP A 477 6.25 -8.89 -16.35
CA ASP A 477 7.60 -8.31 -16.41
C ASP A 477 8.66 -9.09 -15.61
N LYS A 478 8.25 -10.09 -14.82
CA LYS A 478 9.10 -10.91 -13.95
C LYS A 478 9.80 -10.11 -12.84
N GLU A 479 9.26 -8.95 -12.48
CA GLU A 479 9.73 -8.20 -11.34
C GLU A 479 9.20 -8.77 -10.03
N LEU A 480 9.98 -8.59 -8.96
CA LEU A 480 9.58 -9.01 -7.63
C LEU A 480 8.64 -7.96 -7.06
N GLU A 481 7.43 -8.36 -6.69
CA GLU A 481 6.43 -7.45 -6.13
C GLU A 481 6.46 -7.45 -4.61
N MET A 482 6.70 -8.62 -4.02
CA MET A 482 6.75 -8.80 -2.57
C MET A 482 7.31 -10.18 -2.22
N VAL A 483 7.53 -10.42 -0.92
CA VAL A 483 7.91 -11.72 -0.38
C VAL A 483 6.96 -12.10 0.75
N ILE A 484 6.49 -13.34 0.74
CA ILE A 484 5.83 -13.95 1.90
C ILE A 484 6.87 -14.73 2.67
N ALA A 485 6.98 -14.48 3.98
CA ALA A 485 7.79 -15.30 4.86
C ALA A 485 6.95 -15.93 5.98
N LEU A 486 7.32 -17.13 6.40
CA LEU A 486 6.66 -17.88 7.46
C LEU A 486 7.68 -18.24 8.52
N GLN A 487 7.40 -17.91 9.77
CA GLN A 487 8.20 -18.33 10.90
C GLN A 487 7.78 -19.74 11.32
N LEU A 488 8.75 -20.65 11.32
CA LEU A 488 8.54 -22.07 11.62
C LEU A 488 8.20 -22.26 13.09
N SER A 489 7.24 -23.16 13.36
CA SER A 489 6.90 -23.57 14.72
C SER A 489 7.83 -24.69 15.19
N LEU A 490 8.47 -24.48 16.34
CA LEU A 490 9.24 -25.51 17.02
C LEU A 490 8.37 -26.69 17.47
N ASP A 491 7.11 -26.42 17.85
CA ASP A 491 6.18 -27.46 18.31
C ASP A 491 5.90 -28.50 17.22
N ALA A 492 5.84 -28.08 15.96
CA ALA A 492 5.61 -28.99 14.84
C ALA A 492 6.80 -29.93 14.62
N ILE A 493 8.03 -29.40 14.68
CA ILE A 493 9.25 -30.22 14.58
C ILE A 493 9.36 -31.17 15.78
N ASN A 494 9.12 -30.66 16.99
CA ASN A 494 9.10 -31.46 18.22
C ASN A 494 8.04 -32.57 18.17
N SER A 495 6.86 -32.30 17.64
CA SER A 495 5.80 -33.30 17.50
C SER A 495 6.22 -34.47 16.59
N VAL A 496 7.06 -34.20 15.59
CA VAL A 496 7.68 -35.26 14.77
C VAL A 496 8.77 -35.97 15.56
N MET A 497 9.70 -35.23 16.16
CA MET A 497 10.89 -35.82 16.81
C MET A 497 10.58 -36.55 18.13
N GLN A 498 9.47 -36.24 18.78
CA GLN A 498 9.07 -36.85 20.06
C GLN A 498 8.16 -38.07 19.90
N GLN A 499 7.81 -38.52 18.67
CA GLN A 499 7.11 -39.81 18.53
C GLN A 499 8.10 -40.95 18.77
N ARG A 500 7.85 -41.75 19.81
CA ARG A 500 8.79 -42.74 20.35
C ARG A 500 8.33 -44.19 20.18
N GLU A 501 7.41 -44.47 19.27
CA GLU A 501 7.00 -45.86 19.03
C GLU A 501 8.21 -46.73 18.67
N GLY A 502 8.42 -47.82 19.42
CA GLY A 502 9.54 -48.74 19.19
C GLY A 502 10.90 -48.28 19.70
N MET A 503 10.99 -47.21 20.49
CA MET A 503 12.25 -46.67 21.04
C MET A 503 12.60 -47.18 22.45
N GLY A 504 11.71 -47.92 23.10
CA GLY A 504 11.90 -48.37 24.48
C GLY A 504 11.83 -47.23 25.51
N GLU A 505 12.27 -47.49 26.74
CA GLU A 505 12.18 -46.52 27.84
C GLU A 505 13.20 -45.39 27.71
N THR A 506 14.42 -45.70 27.24
CA THR A 506 15.57 -44.77 27.22
C THR A 506 15.95 -44.28 25.83
N GLY A 507 15.28 -44.71 24.76
CA GLY A 507 15.60 -44.25 23.41
C GLY A 507 15.02 -42.87 23.10
N GLU A 508 15.74 -42.09 22.30
CA GLU A 508 15.32 -40.77 21.82
C GLU A 508 15.73 -40.54 20.36
N THR A 509 15.11 -39.53 19.75
CA THR A 509 15.51 -39.00 18.45
C THR A 509 15.53 -37.48 18.53
N TYR A 510 16.59 -36.87 18.00
CA TYR A 510 16.75 -35.43 18.01
C TYR A 510 17.40 -34.95 16.70
N LEU A 511 17.17 -33.68 16.37
CA LEU A 511 17.77 -32.98 15.24
C LEU A 511 18.82 -32.00 15.74
N ILE A 512 19.92 -31.90 15.00
CA ILE A 512 20.99 -30.94 15.26
C ILE A 512 21.39 -30.24 13.97
N GLY A 513 21.81 -28.98 14.10
CA GLY A 513 22.34 -28.18 13.00
C GLY A 513 23.84 -28.43 12.77
N SER A 514 24.38 -27.84 11.71
CA SER A 514 25.83 -27.84 11.42
C SER A 514 26.66 -27.10 12.48
N ASP A 515 26.01 -26.23 13.24
CA ASP A 515 26.52 -25.56 14.44
C ASP A 515 26.57 -26.47 15.68
N LYS A 516 26.11 -27.73 15.55
CA LYS A 516 25.98 -28.74 16.62
C LYS A 516 24.95 -28.39 17.70
N LEU A 517 24.10 -27.39 17.45
CA LEU A 517 23.03 -26.99 18.35
C LEU A 517 21.73 -27.70 17.98
N MET A 518 20.80 -27.75 18.91
CA MET A 518 19.55 -28.50 18.74
C MET A 518 18.62 -27.81 17.74
N ARG A 519 17.84 -28.61 17.00
CA ARG A 519 16.70 -28.20 16.15
C ARG A 519 15.39 -28.88 16.53
N SER A 520 15.45 -29.76 17.52
CA SER A 520 14.31 -30.30 18.26
C SER A 520 14.72 -30.45 19.72
N ASP A 521 13.76 -30.50 20.63
CA ASP A 521 14.05 -30.71 22.04
C ASP A 521 14.40 -32.18 22.31
N SER A 522 15.45 -32.40 23.09
CA SER A 522 15.81 -33.71 23.61
C SER A 522 14.69 -34.26 24.51
N PHE A 523 14.44 -35.56 24.38
CA PHE A 523 13.52 -36.25 25.29
C PHE A 523 14.18 -36.57 26.62
N LEU A 524 15.47 -36.92 26.61
CA LEU A 524 16.21 -37.33 27.82
C LEU A 524 16.71 -36.14 28.64
N ASP A 525 17.02 -35.01 28.00
CA ASP A 525 17.42 -33.76 28.63
C ASP A 525 16.72 -32.54 28.00
N PRO A 526 15.42 -32.36 28.24
CA PRO A 526 14.66 -31.22 27.71
C PRO A 526 15.12 -29.87 28.30
N THR A 527 15.94 -29.89 29.35
CA THR A 527 16.41 -28.69 30.04
C THR A 527 17.74 -28.16 29.52
N GLY A 528 18.74 -29.03 29.34
CA GLY A 528 20.06 -28.68 28.83
C GLY A 528 20.16 -28.77 27.31
N HIS A 529 19.37 -29.65 26.69
CA HIS A 529 19.37 -29.95 25.26
C HIS A 529 17.98 -29.71 24.63
N SER A 530 17.33 -28.60 24.96
CA SER A 530 16.28 -28.02 24.12
C SER A 530 16.87 -27.12 23.03
N VAL A 531 16.08 -26.78 22.01
CA VAL A 531 16.46 -25.76 21.02
C VAL A 531 16.83 -24.48 21.74
N SER A 532 15.93 -23.97 22.59
CA SER A 532 16.18 -22.74 23.36
C SER A 532 17.45 -22.83 24.24
N ALA A 533 17.66 -23.94 24.96
CA ALA A 533 18.81 -24.09 25.84
C ALA A 533 20.14 -24.18 25.09
N SER A 534 20.18 -24.91 23.98
CA SER A 534 21.40 -25.08 23.18
C SER A 534 21.88 -23.77 22.57
N PHE A 535 20.96 -22.92 22.09
CA PHE A 535 21.30 -21.59 21.59
C PHE A 535 21.68 -20.61 22.70
N ALA A 536 21.05 -20.72 23.88
CA ALA A 536 21.38 -19.88 25.03
C ALA A 536 22.75 -20.22 25.65
N ASN A 537 23.12 -21.51 25.66
CA ASN A 537 24.37 -22.00 26.23
C ASN A 537 25.09 -23.01 25.30
N PRO A 538 25.68 -22.55 24.18
CA PRO A 538 26.32 -23.45 23.19
C PRO A 538 27.43 -24.35 23.77
N GLU A 539 28.15 -23.88 24.78
CA GLU A 539 29.23 -24.64 25.41
C GLU A 539 28.74 -25.93 26.09
N THR A 540 27.52 -25.91 26.63
CA THR A 540 26.95 -27.04 27.40
C THR A 540 25.79 -27.74 26.70
N GLY A 541 25.12 -27.08 25.76
CA GLY A 541 23.98 -27.64 25.03
C GLY A 541 24.30 -28.10 23.61
N SER A 542 25.58 -28.10 23.21
CA SER A 542 26.00 -28.62 21.90
C SER A 542 26.20 -30.15 21.93
N VAL A 543 25.74 -30.82 20.88
CA VAL A 543 25.89 -32.26 20.73
C VAL A 543 27.18 -32.56 19.98
N THR A 544 28.16 -33.12 20.69
CA THR A 544 29.52 -33.38 20.17
C THR A 544 29.88 -34.86 20.13
N SER A 545 28.88 -35.75 20.23
CA SER A 545 29.09 -37.19 20.11
C SER A 545 29.67 -37.57 18.75
N ASP A 546 30.44 -38.67 18.70
CA ASP A 546 31.08 -39.13 17.47
C ASP A 546 30.05 -39.40 16.35
N ALA A 547 28.90 -39.99 16.71
CA ALA A 547 27.79 -40.21 15.78
C ALA A 547 27.24 -38.90 15.19
N ALA A 548 27.07 -37.86 16.01
CA ALA A 548 26.60 -36.56 15.56
C ALA A 548 27.59 -35.90 14.58
N ILE A 549 28.89 -35.94 14.89
CA ILE A 549 29.94 -35.37 14.04
C ILE A 549 29.99 -36.09 12.69
N ARG A 550 29.94 -37.43 12.68
CA ARG A 550 29.90 -38.23 11.45
C ARG A 550 28.63 -37.97 10.63
N ALA A 551 27.47 -37.89 11.28
CA ALA A 551 26.21 -37.57 10.61
C ALA A 551 26.22 -36.19 9.93
N LEU A 552 26.77 -35.17 10.62
CA LEU A 552 26.94 -33.83 10.04
C LEU A 552 27.94 -33.79 8.87
N ALA A 553 28.87 -34.75 8.81
CA ALA A 553 29.77 -34.95 7.67
C ALA A 553 29.12 -35.73 6.50
N GLY A 554 27.85 -36.15 6.65
CA GLY A 554 27.10 -36.88 5.63
C GLY A 554 27.19 -38.40 5.76
N GLU A 555 27.80 -38.94 6.82
CA GLU A 555 27.86 -40.37 7.05
C GLU A 555 26.53 -40.89 7.63
N THR A 556 26.11 -42.07 7.17
CA THR A 556 24.93 -42.77 7.71
C THR A 556 25.37 -44.10 8.29
N GLY A 557 25.04 -44.36 9.55
CA GLY A 557 25.42 -45.61 10.21
C GLY A 557 24.68 -45.85 11.52
N SER A 558 25.04 -46.94 12.19
CA SER A 558 24.56 -47.33 13.50
C SER A 558 25.72 -47.98 14.26
N ASP A 559 26.04 -47.45 15.44
CA ASP A 559 27.18 -47.87 16.26
C ASP A 559 26.85 -47.70 17.75
N ILE A 560 27.63 -48.34 18.61
CA ILE A 560 27.65 -48.04 20.05
C ILE A 560 28.58 -46.85 20.26
N VAL A 561 28.05 -45.73 20.77
CA VAL A 561 28.79 -44.48 20.98
C VAL A 561 28.49 -43.93 22.36
N ILE A 562 29.40 -43.12 22.89
CA ILE A 562 29.09 -42.30 24.06
C ILE A 562 28.15 -41.17 23.62
N ASP A 563 26.96 -41.12 24.22
CA ASP A 563 25.98 -40.05 24.00
C ASP A 563 26.45 -38.71 24.59
N TYR A 564 25.70 -37.64 24.36
CA TYR A 564 26.04 -36.31 24.89
C TYR A 564 25.86 -36.20 26.42
N ASN A 565 25.20 -37.17 27.06
CA ASN A 565 25.09 -37.30 28.52
C ASN A 565 26.25 -38.12 29.12
N GLY A 566 27.16 -38.64 28.31
CA GLY A 566 28.28 -39.48 28.75
C GLY A 566 27.93 -40.96 28.95
N ASN A 567 26.76 -41.42 28.50
CA ASN A 567 26.34 -42.81 28.57
C ASN A 567 26.76 -43.59 27.32
N PRO A 568 27.25 -44.83 27.46
CA PRO A 568 27.63 -45.69 26.34
C PRO A 568 26.47 -46.39 25.61
#